data_AF-I1PKE6-F1
#
_entry.id   AF-I1PKE6-F1
#
_cell.length_a   1.000
_cell.length_b   1.000
_cell.length_c   1.000
_cell.angle_alpha   90.00
_cell.angle_beta   90.00
_cell.angle_gamma   90.00
#
_symmetry.space_group_name_H-M   'P 1'
#
loop_
_entity.id
_entity.type
_entity.pdbx_description
1 polymer ?
#
loop_
_entity_poly.entity_id
_entity_poly.type
_entity_poly.pdbx_seq_one_letter_code
_entity_poly.pdbx_strand_id
1 'polypeptide(L)'
;TYFKLSLDSYLICLLWNKYWVNTLSSSPLLGNLGYVAGQIFDLADKLEQAEGQLVHRRYGMLIPSQRKKEQEESPLPKVTRDSSKITAEQVHGLMSQVIKDILFSSVHPSNKTSTSAPDLSGPELMVEA
;
A
#
# COMPACT_ATOMS: atom_id res chain seq x y z
N THR A 1 23.59 -1.41 -18.69
CA THR A 1 23.21 -1.04 -20.07
C THR A 1 22.76 -2.31 -20.76
N TYR A 2 21.56 -2.33 -21.33
CA TYR A 2 21.03 -3.52 -22.02
C TYR A 2 21.24 -3.36 -23.53
N PHE A 3 21.85 -4.35 -24.18
CA PHE A 3 21.93 -4.41 -25.64
C PHE A 3 20.67 -5.05 -26.18
N LYS A 4 20.05 -4.45 -27.21
CA LYS A 4 18.77 -4.91 -27.76
C LYS A 4 18.93 -5.06 -29.27
N LEU A 5 18.73 -6.26 -29.80
CA LEU A 5 18.73 -6.45 -31.25
C LEU A 5 17.43 -5.86 -31.84
N SER A 6 17.46 -5.48 -33.12
CA SER A 6 16.26 -5.04 -33.85
C SER A 6 15.17 -6.11 -33.84
N LEU A 7 15.58 -7.38 -33.92
CA LEU A 7 14.71 -8.55 -33.78
C LEU A 7 14.04 -8.64 -32.40
N ASP A 8 14.78 -8.36 -31.31
CA ASP A 8 14.21 -8.37 -29.95
C ASP A 8 13.14 -7.29 -29.80
N SER A 9 13.37 -6.11 -30.38
CA SER A 9 12.39 -5.02 -30.37
C SER A 9 11.12 -5.43 -31.12
N TYR A 10 11.26 -6.08 -32.28
CA TYR A 10 10.13 -6.59 -33.06
C TYR A 10 9.36 -7.70 -32.30
N LEU A 11 10.05 -8.66 -31.70
CA LEU A 11 9.46 -9.72 -30.88
C LEU A 11 8.69 -9.16 -29.67
N ILE A 12 9.24 -8.16 -28.98
CA ILE A 12 8.58 -7.52 -27.84
C ILE A 12 7.29 -6.81 -28.27
N CYS A 13 7.27 -6.16 -29.45
CA CYS A 13 6.04 -5.57 -29.99
C CYS A 13 4.97 -6.62 -30.28
N LEU A 14 5.35 -7.76 -30.88
CA LEU A 14 4.42 -8.85 -31.15
C LEU A 14 3.90 -9.50 -29.86
N LEU A 15 4.75 -9.68 -28.84
CA LEU A 15 4.34 -10.14 -27.52
C LEU A 15 3.35 -9.17 -26.88
N TRP A 16 3.62 -7.86 -26.95
CA TRP A 16 2.72 -6.87 -26.38
C TRP A 16 1.30 -6.95 -26.96
N ASN A 17 1.18 -7.15 -28.28
CA ASN A 17 -0.13 -7.32 -28.92
C ASN A 17 -0.97 -8.47 -28.33
N LYS A 18 -0.34 -9.51 -27.77
CA LYS A 18 -1.03 -10.65 -27.15
C LYS A 18 -1.14 -10.57 -25.63
N TYR A 19 -0.20 -9.91 -24.96
CA TYR A 19 -0.05 -9.96 -23.49
C TYR A 19 -0.50 -8.70 -22.75
N TRP A 20 -0.87 -7.62 -23.45
CA TRP A 20 -1.26 -6.35 -22.81
C TRP A 20 -2.43 -6.52 -21.81
N VAL A 21 -3.38 -7.42 -22.08
CA VAL A 21 -4.51 -7.69 -21.18
C VAL A 21 -4.03 -8.24 -19.83
N ASN A 22 -3.01 -9.12 -19.83
CA ASN A 22 -2.45 -9.66 -18.59
C ASN A 22 -1.74 -8.58 -17.78
N THR A 23 -1.06 -7.65 -18.45
CA THR A 23 -0.46 -6.49 -17.77
C THR A 23 -1.54 -5.62 -17.14
N LEU A 24 -2.64 -5.38 -17.85
CA LEU A 24 -3.73 -4.55 -17.33
C LEU A 24 -4.53 -5.25 -16.23
N SER A 25 -4.78 -6.56 -16.33
CA SER A 25 -5.56 -7.33 -15.36
C SER A 25 -4.78 -7.67 -14.09
N SER A 26 -3.44 -7.64 -14.15
CA SER A 26 -2.58 -7.90 -12.99
C SER A 26 -2.95 -6.98 -11.81
N SER A 27 -2.90 -7.54 -10.59
CA SER A 27 -3.17 -6.82 -9.36
C SER A 27 -1.97 -6.96 -8.42
N PRO A 28 -1.06 -5.97 -8.36
CA PRO A 28 0.11 -6.04 -7.49
C PRO A 28 -0.26 -6.12 -6.01
N LEU A 29 -1.43 -5.61 -5.62
CA LEU A 29 -1.92 -5.67 -4.24
C LEU A 29 -2.30 -7.10 -3.79
N LEU A 30 -2.82 -7.93 -4.70
CA LEU A 30 -3.17 -9.31 -4.37
C LEU A 30 -1.94 -10.22 -4.49
N GLY A 31 -1.15 -10.05 -5.55
CA GLY A 31 0.01 -10.90 -5.81
C GLY A 31 1.13 -10.77 -4.79
N ASN A 32 1.31 -9.57 -4.21
CA ASN A 32 2.44 -9.26 -3.32
C ASN A 32 2.04 -9.13 -1.84
N LEU A 33 0.82 -9.51 -1.46
CA LEU A 33 0.28 -9.25 -0.12
C LEU A 33 1.13 -9.86 1.00
N GLY A 34 1.60 -11.11 0.83
CA GLY A 34 2.45 -11.77 1.82
C GLY A 34 3.80 -11.08 2.01
N TYR A 35 4.39 -10.59 0.91
CA TYR A 35 5.65 -9.83 0.96
C TYR A 35 5.47 -8.48 1.67
N VAL A 36 4.38 -7.76 1.37
CA VAL A 36 4.05 -6.49 2.01
C VAL A 36 3.79 -6.68 3.50
N ALA A 37 3.02 -7.71 3.87
CA ALA A 37 2.79 -8.05 5.28
C ALA A 37 4.12 -8.32 6.00
N GLY A 38 5.01 -9.10 5.41
CA GLY A 38 6.37 -9.33 5.93
C GLY A 38 7.16 -8.03 6.11
N GLN A 39 7.17 -7.15 5.10
CA GLN A 39 7.83 -5.84 5.22
C GLN A 39 7.25 -4.97 6.35
N ILE A 40 5.94 -5.05 6.60
CA ILE A 40 5.29 -4.33 7.70
C ILE A 40 5.71 -4.92 9.06
N PHE A 41 5.80 -6.25 9.19
CA PHE A 41 6.32 -6.90 10.39
C PHE A 41 7.78 -6.51 10.66
N ASP A 42 8.65 -6.62 9.65
CA ASP A 42 10.06 -6.21 9.77
C ASP A 42 10.19 -4.72 10.14
N LEU A 43 9.31 -3.87 9.60
CA LEU A 43 9.27 -2.45 9.94
C LEU A 43 8.87 -2.22 11.40
N ALA A 44 7.90 -2.99 11.91
CA ALA A 44 7.48 -2.93 13.30
C ALA A 44 8.62 -3.34 14.25
N ASP A 45 9.31 -4.44 13.95
CA ASP A 45 10.46 -4.91 14.74
C ASP A 45 11.59 -3.87 14.74
N LYS A 46 11.90 -3.27 13.59
CA LYS A 46 12.90 -2.20 13.49
C LYS A 46 12.50 -0.96 14.29
N LEU A 47 11.21 -0.62 14.33
CA LEU A 47 10.70 0.50 15.10
C LEU A 47 10.86 0.26 16.61
N GLU A 48 10.51 -0.94 17.09
CA GLU A 48 10.69 -1.35 18.49
C GLU A 48 12.17 -1.30 18.90
N GLN A 49 13.07 -1.80 18.05
CA GLN A 49 14.51 -1.71 18.28
C GLN A 49 15.02 -0.27 18.34
N ALA A 50 14.53 0.59 17.44
CA ALA A 50 14.90 2.01 17.43
C ALA A 50 14.43 2.74 18.69
N GLU A 51 13.25 2.39 19.20
CA GLU A 51 12.73 2.90 20.48
C GLU A 51 13.56 2.39 21.67
N GLY A 52 13.86 1.09 21.72
CA GLY A 52 14.69 0.48 22.77
C GLY A 52 16.07 1.12 22.89
N GLN A 53 16.71 1.48 21.76
CA GLN A 53 17.98 2.22 21.76
C GLN A 53 17.85 3.63 22.32
N LEU A 54 16.74 4.32 22.04
CA LEU A 54 16.47 5.66 22.54
C LEU A 54 16.23 5.64 24.06
N VAL A 55 15.46 4.66 24.53
CA VAL A 55 15.21 4.39 25.95
C VAL A 55 16.53 4.07 26.67
N HIS A 56 17.34 3.14 26.16
CA HIS A 56 18.64 2.80 26.75
C HIS A 56 19.59 4.01 26.82
N ARG A 57 19.58 4.88 25.80
CA ARG A 57 20.36 6.13 25.79
C ARG A 57 19.88 7.13 26.84
N ARG A 58 18.57 7.17 27.14
CA ARG A 58 18.01 8.04 28.19
C ARG A 58 18.36 7.54 29.60
N TYR A 59 18.38 6.23 29.83
CA TYR A 59 18.73 5.65 31.14
C TYR A 59 20.25 5.49 31.37
N GLY A 60 21.07 5.46 30.31
CA GLY A 60 22.54 5.37 30.38
C GLY A 60 23.29 6.70 30.56
N MET A 61 22.59 7.81 30.78
CA MET A 61 23.16 9.18 30.86
C MET A 61 24.10 9.42 32.06
N LEU A 62 24.31 8.44 32.94
CA LEU A 62 25.16 8.57 34.13
C LEU A 62 26.64 8.20 33.92
N ILE A 63 27.08 7.79 32.72
CA ILE A 63 28.49 7.48 32.45
C ILE A 63 29.03 8.36 31.29
N PRO A 64 30.01 9.25 31.54
CA PRO A 64 30.59 10.08 30.49
C PRO A 64 31.58 9.26 29.67
N SER A 65 31.10 8.53 28.66
CA SER A 65 31.96 7.88 27.67
C SER A 65 32.21 8.83 26.50
N GLN A 66 33.43 9.38 26.45
CA GLN A 66 33.97 10.03 25.27
C GLN A 66 34.09 9.00 24.14
N ARG A 67 33.08 8.86 23.28
CA ARG A 67 33.29 8.27 21.96
C ARG A 67 32.61 9.09 20.88
N LYS A 68 33.42 9.29 19.84
CA LYS A 68 33.17 10.09 18.66
C LYS A 68 31.78 9.79 18.10
N LYS A 69 31.13 10.89 17.76
CA LYS A 69 29.94 11.02 16.93
C LYS A 69 30.26 10.46 15.54
N GLU A 70 30.40 9.14 15.43
CA GLU A 70 30.40 8.51 14.12
C GLU A 70 29.01 8.66 13.53
N GLN A 71 29.04 9.01 12.25
CA GLN A 71 27.96 9.30 11.34
C GLN A 71 27.07 8.05 11.10
N GLU A 72 26.70 7.32 12.14
CA GLU A 72 25.75 6.23 12.05
C GLU A 72 24.36 6.86 12.02
N GLU A 73 23.79 6.94 10.82
CA GLU A 73 22.45 7.47 10.62
C GLU A 73 21.48 6.81 11.63
N SER A 74 20.85 7.63 12.47
CA SER A 74 19.98 7.17 13.54
C SER A 74 18.94 6.18 12.98
N PRO A 75 18.64 5.09 13.71
CA PRO A 75 17.74 4.04 13.21
C PRO A 75 16.34 4.55 12.88
N LEU A 76 15.87 5.62 13.53
CA LEU A 76 14.57 6.24 13.25
C LEU A 76 14.44 6.79 11.81
N PRO A 77 15.35 7.64 11.31
CA PRO A 77 15.35 8.06 9.90
C PRO A 77 15.28 6.92 8.89
N LYS A 78 15.94 5.78 9.18
CA LYS A 78 15.89 4.59 8.31
C LYS A 78 14.49 3.98 8.31
N VAL A 79 13.89 3.77 9.49
CA VAL A 79 12.51 3.28 9.63
C VAL A 79 11.51 4.21 8.91
N THR A 80 11.69 5.53 9.00
CA THR A 80 10.84 6.50 8.27
C THR A 80 10.97 6.38 6.75
N ARG A 81 12.17 6.13 6.23
CA ARG A 81 12.36 5.92 4.79
C ARG A 81 11.79 4.58 4.33
N ASP A 82 12.02 3.52 5.08
CA ASP A 82 11.48 2.19 4.80
C ASP A 82 9.93 2.24 4.77
N SER A 83 9.31 2.88 5.77
CA SER A 83 7.86 3.05 5.82
C SER A 83 7.33 3.86 4.63
N SER A 84 7.98 4.98 4.30
CA SER A 84 7.59 5.81 3.15
C SER A 84 7.68 5.04 1.83
N LYS A 85 8.69 4.17 1.66
CA LYS A 85 8.83 3.34 0.47
C LYS A 85 7.70 2.32 0.37
N ILE A 86 7.41 1.60 1.45
CA ILE A 86 6.31 0.62 1.50
C ILE A 86 4.99 1.31 1.15
N THR A 87 4.70 2.47 1.72
CA THR A 87 3.49 3.24 1.43
C THR A 87 3.41 3.66 -0.04
N ALA A 88 4.51 4.15 -0.64
CA ALA A 88 4.52 4.54 -2.05
C ALA A 88 4.18 3.37 -2.98
N GLU A 89 4.69 2.17 -2.69
CA GLU A 89 4.38 0.95 -3.45
C GLU A 89 2.90 0.55 -3.30
N GLN A 90 2.32 0.67 -2.09
CA GLN A 90 0.90 0.40 -1.87
C GLN A 90 0.00 1.41 -2.60
N VAL A 91 0.35 2.70 -2.56
CA VAL A 91 -0.38 3.75 -3.28
C VAL A 91 -0.35 3.48 -4.79
N HIS A 92 0.79 3.04 -5.34
CA HIS A 92 0.87 2.68 -6.76
C HIS A 92 -0.08 1.50 -7.12
N GLY A 93 -0.13 0.48 -6.26
CA GLY A 93 -1.06 -0.63 -6.42
C GLY A 93 -2.53 -0.20 -6.35
N LEU A 94 -2.88 0.68 -5.40
CA LEU A 94 -4.22 1.26 -5.28
C LEU A 94 -4.59 2.11 -6.49
N MET A 95 -3.67 2.94 -6.98
CA MET A 95 -3.89 3.76 -8.18
C MET A 95 -4.24 2.89 -9.39
N SER A 96 -3.55 1.77 -9.58
CA SER A 96 -3.88 0.78 -10.62
C SER A 96 -5.29 0.22 -10.46
N GLN A 97 -5.71 -0.09 -9.22
CA GLN A 97 -7.08 -0.57 -8.95
C GLN A 97 -8.14 0.49 -9.23
N VAL A 98 -7.92 1.73 -8.81
CA VAL A 98 -8.84 2.85 -9.08
C VAL A 98 -9.00 3.08 -10.58
N ILE A 99 -7.90 3.07 -11.34
CA ILE A 99 -7.96 3.21 -12.80
C ILE A 99 -8.76 2.05 -13.42
N LYS A 100 -8.52 0.81 -12.99
CA LYS A 100 -9.29 -0.36 -13.45
C LYS A 100 -10.78 -0.23 -13.14
N ASP A 101 -11.11 0.24 -11.95
CA ASP A 101 -12.50 0.39 -11.51
C ASP A 101 -13.23 1.44 -12.36
N ILE A 102 -12.58 2.59 -12.63
CA ILE A 102 -13.12 3.62 -13.52
C ILE A 102 -13.29 3.10 -14.95
N LEU A 103 -12.30 2.38 -15.49
CA LEU A 103 -12.33 1.90 -16.87
C LEU A 103 -13.34 0.78 -17.11
N PHE A 104 -13.53 -0.12 -16.14
CA PHE A 104 -14.25 -1.38 -16.36
C PHE A 104 -15.49 -1.55 -15.47
N SER A 105 -15.49 -1.01 -14.25
CA SER A 105 -16.64 -1.13 -13.32
C SER A 105 -17.64 0.00 -13.49
N SER A 106 -17.20 1.21 -13.87
CA SER A 106 -18.07 2.38 -14.04
C SER A 106 -18.93 2.34 -15.32
N VAL A 107 -18.66 1.43 -16.26
CA VAL A 107 -19.36 1.33 -17.55
C VAL A 107 -20.63 0.48 -17.44
N HIS A 108 -20.87 -0.22 -16.33
CA HIS A 108 -22.22 -0.74 -16.04
C HIS A 108 -23.10 0.43 -15.60
N PRO A 109 -24.08 0.85 -16.42
CA PRO A 109 -24.99 1.88 -15.98
C PRO A 109 -25.81 1.31 -14.85
N SER A 110 -26.04 2.16 -13.86
CA SER A 110 -27.19 2.09 -12.97
C SER A 110 -28.46 1.77 -13.76
N ASN A 111 -28.82 0.49 -13.84
CA ASN A 111 -30.21 0.05 -13.90
C ASN A 111 -30.65 -0.28 -12.47
N LYS A 112 -30.55 0.71 -11.59
CA LYS A 112 -31.43 0.80 -10.43
C LYS A 112 -32.41 1.92 -10.74
N THR A 113 -33.44 1.56 -11.50
CA THR A 113 -34.65 2.36 -11.69
C THR A 113 -35.15 2.85 -10.33
N SER A 114 -35.27 4.17 -10.24
CA SER A 114 -36.07 4.92 -9.27
C SER A 114 -37.42 4.27 -8.95
N THR A 115 -37.72 4.15 -7.65
CA THR A 115 -39.03 4.18 -6.93
C THR A 115 -38.76 3.42 -5.61
N SER A 116 -38.85 3.95 -4.39
CA SER A 116 -39.53 5.10 -3.81
C SER A 116 -38.78 5.55 -2.54
N ALA A 117 -38.95 6.82 -2.18
CA ALA A 117 -38.37 7.50 -1.02
C ALA A 117 -38.87 6.91 0.34
N PRO A 118 -38.30 7.34 1.49
CA PRO A 118 -38.36 6.64 2.76
C PRO A 118 -39.61 7.03 3.56
N ASP A 119 -40.41 6.06 4.00
CA ASP A 119 -41.41 6.31 5.04
C ASP A 119 -40.77 6.16 6.41
N LEU A 120 -40.45 7.31 6.99
CA LEU A 120 -40.00 7.51 8.36
C LEU A 120 -41.22 8.00 9.14
N SER A 121 -41.98 7.07 9.75
CA SER A 121 -42.99 7.42 10.75
C SER A 121 -43.32 6.22 11.66
N GLY A 122 -42.64 6.12 12.79
CA GLY A 122 -43.29 5.75 14.06
C GLY A 122 -43.57 7.04 14.85
N PRO A 123 -44.40 7.07 15.91
CA PRO A 123 -44.89 5.99 16.81
C PRO A 123 -46.44 5.87 16.78
N GLU A 124 -47.15 4.93 17.43
CA GLU A 124 -47.46 4.90 18.87
C GLU A 124 -48.37 3.70 19.25
N LEU A 125 -48.12 3.16 20.45
CA LEU A 125 -48.99 2.55 21.47
C LEU A 125 -50.21 1.66 21.16
N MET A 126 -50.19 0.51 21.86
CA MET A 126 -51.30 -0.34 22.31
C MET A 126 -52.57 0.44 22.71
N VAL A 127 -53.74 0.05 22.18
CA VAL A 127 -55.00 -0.03 22.95
C VAL A 127 -55.90 -1.16 22.41
N GLU A 128 -56.46 -1.88 23.37
CA GLU A 128 -57.40 -3.00 23.36
C GLU A 128 -58.82 -2.65 22.86
N ALA A 129 -59.49 -3.63 22.22
CA ALA A 129 -60.94 -3.87 22.27
C ALA A 129 -61.26 -5.28 21.73
#